data_AF-A0A5K1A789-F1
#
_entry.id   AF-A0A5K1A789-F1
#
_cell.length_a   1.000
_cell.length_b   1.000
_cell.length_c   1.000
_cell.angle_alpha   90.00
_cell.angle_beta   90.00
_cell.angle_gamma   90.00
#
_symmetry.space_group_name_H-M   'P 1'
#
loop_
_entity.id
_entity.type
_entity.pdbx_description
1 polymer ?
#
loop_
_entity_poly.entity_id
_entity_poly.type
_entity_poly.pdbx_seq_one_letter_code
_entity_poly.pdbx_strand_id
1 'polypeptide(L)'
;EAVYVDDIPSPKDCLYGAFVYSTKPLAHVTKIELSSSSASQGFVTLVSVKDIPKGGQNVGSQTLFGSEPLFADDITEFVGQPLGLV
;
A
#
# COMPACT_ATOMS: atom_id res chain seq x y z
N GLU A 1 -3.41 3.30 32.91
CA GLU A 1 -4.38 3.11 31.81
C GLU A 1 -3.79 2.07 30.85
N ALA A 2 -4.61 1.42 30.01
CA ALA A 2 -4.09 0.48 29.01
C ALA A 2 -3.40 1.25 27.88
N VAL A 3 -2.29 0.71 27.37
CA VAL A 3 -1.51 1.29 26.27
C VAL A 3 -1.70 0.42 25.04
N TYR A 4 -2.19 1.00 23.94
CA TYR A 4 -2.36 0.37 22.64
C TYR A 4 -1.28 0.85 21.65
N VAL A 5 -1.26 0.26 20.44
CA VAL A 5 -0.17 0.45 19.47
C VAL A 5 0.06 1.92 19.12
N ASP A 6 -1.01 2.70 18.94
CA ASP A 6 -0.93 4.11 18.56
C ASP A 6 -0.63 5.05 19.75
N ASP A 7 -0.73 4.55 20.99
CA ASP A 7 -0.36 5.30 22.20
C ASP A 7 1.16 5.29 22.43
N ILE A 8 1.90 4.41 21.75
CA ILE A 8 3.35 4.28 21.86
C ILE A 8 3.99 5.49 21.15
N PRO A 9 4.85 6.28 21.82
CA PRO A 9 5.49 7.43 21.19
C PRO A 9 6.33 7.04 19.97
N SER A 10 6.06 7.66 18.84
CA SER A 10 6.83 7.46 17.61
C SER A 10 8.29 7.91 17.75
N PRO A 11 9.26 7.17 17.18
CA PRO A 11 10.63 7.64 17.02
C PRO A 11 10.69 8.97 16.24
N LYS A 12 11.78 9.73 16.45
CA LYS A 12 11.95 11.06 15.86
C LYS A 12 11.79 11.11 14.33
N ASP A 13 12.26 10.08 13.63
CA ASP A 13 12.26 9.99 12.17
C ASP A 13 11.26 8.94 11.65
N CYS A 14 10.21 8.64 12.44
CA CYS A 14 9.15 7.72 12.04
C CYS A 14 8.35 8.27 10.86
N LEU A 15 8.14 7.45 9.83
CA LEU A 15 7.28 7.77 8.69
C LEU A 15 5.88 7.19 8.91
N TYR A 16 4.90 7.81 8.27
CA TYR A 16 3.52 7.35 8.23
C TYR A 16 3.22 6.78 6.86
N GLY A 17 2.52 5.65 6.83
CA GLY A 17 2.12 4.97 5.60
C GLY A 17 0.60 4.96 5.44
N ALA A 18 0.11 5.19 4.23
CA ALA A 18 -1.30 5.04 3.88
C ALA A 18 -1.46 4.30 2.55
N PHE A 19 -2.38 3.34 2.52
CA PHE A 19 -2.65 2.61 1.28
C PHE A 19 -3.35 3.50 0.25
N VAL A 20 -2.92 3.36 -1.00
CA VAL A 20 -3.63 3.85 -2.17
C VAL A 20 -4.53 2.72 -2.65
N TYR A 21 -5.84 2.96 -2.72
CA TYR A 21 -6.82 1.93 -3.04
C TYR A 21 -7.41 2.07 -4.44
N SER A 22 -7.78 0.94 -5.05
CA SER A 22 -8.61 0.93 -6.24
C SER A 22 -9.98 1.54 -5.94
N THR A 23 -10.43 2.42 -6.83
CA THR A 23 -11.79 2.97 -6.82
C THR A 23 -12.72 2.25 -7.78
N LYS A 24 -12.22 1.22 -8.46
CA LYS A 24 -12.94 0.40 -9.44
C LYS A 24 -13.02 -1.05 -8.96
N PRO A 25 -14.10 -1.76 -9.25
CA PRO A 25 -14.24 -3.17 -8.88
C PRO A 25 -13.25 -4.01 -9.67
N LEU A 26 -13.54 -4.32 -10.94
CA LEU A 26 -12.66 -5.07 -11.83
C LEU A 26 -12.07 -4.14 -12.89
N ALA A 27 -10.77 -3.88 -12.86
CA ALA A 27 -10.12 -2.98 -13.80
C ALA A 27 -8.65 -3.32 -14.03
N HIS A 28 -8.15 -3.03 -15.23
CA HIS A 28 -6.72 -3.11 -15.52
C HIS A 28 -5.99 -1.87 -15.02
N VAL A 29 -4.88 -2.06 -14.31
CA VAL A 29 -3.99 -0.98 -13.86
C VAL A 29 -2.98 -0.71 -14.97
N THR A 30 -3.21 0.33 -15.76
CA THR A 30 -2.29 0.68 -16.86
C THR A 30 -1.08 1.46 -16.38
N LYS A 31 -1.27 2.38 -15.43
CA LYS A 31 -0.22 3.18 -14.83
C LYS A 31 -0.68 3.77 -13.50
N ILE A 32 0.25 3.90 -12.56
CA ILE A 32 0.06 4.67 -11.32
C ILE A 32 0.96 5.91 -11.43
N GLU A 33 0.34 7.08 -11.37
CA GLU A 33 1.03 8.38 -11.45
C GLU A 33 0.61 9.25 -10.28
N LEU A 34 1.58 9.86 -9.62
CA LEU A 34 1.33 10.92 -8.66
C LEU A 34 1.27 12.25 -9.41
N SER A 35 0.22 13.04 -9.17
CA SER A 35 0.17 14.39 -9.72
C SER A 35 1.27 15.23 -9.06
N SER A 36 1.88 16.14 -9.81
CA SER A 36 2.88 17.08 -9.27
C SER A 36 2.34 17.95 -8.13
N SER A 37 1.02 18.13 -8.05
CA SER A 37 0.32 18.81 -6.96
C SER A 37 0.14 17.97 -5.69
N SER A 38 0.29 16.63 -5.77
CA SER A 38 0.12 15.69 -4.66
C SER A 38 1.40 15.42 -3.88
N ALA A 39 2.57 15.85 -4.40
CA ALA A 39 3.82 15.89 -3.66
C ALA A 39 3.80 17.07 -2.68
N SER A 40 3.01 16.92 -1.62
CA SER A 40 2.94 17.87 -0.52
C SER A 40 4.23 17.85 0.29
N GLN A 41 4.43 18.89 1.10
CA GLN A 41 5.51 18.93 2.09
C GLN A 41 5.34 17.73 3.06
N GLY A 42 6.26 16.77 2.99
CA GLY A 42 6.22 15.55 3.82
C GLY A 42 6.03 14.24 3.03
N PHE A 43 5.74 14.29 1.73
CA PHE A 43 5.76 13.10 0.89
C PHE A 43 7.19 12.56 0.76
N VAL A 44 7.38 11.27 1.05
CA VAL A 44 8.69 10.61 0.94
C VAL A 44 8.77 9.75 -0.33
N THR A 45 7.85 8.82 -0.52
CA THR A 45 7.85 7.93 -1.69
C THR A 45 6.49 7.24 -1.87
N LEU A 46 6.31 6.61 -3.03
CA LEU A 46 5.23 5.65 -3.28
C LEU A 46 5.89 4.28 -3.47
N VAL A 47 5.46 3.32 -2.67
CA VAL A 47 5.84 1.91 -2.77
C VAL A 47 4.71 1.16 -3.50
N SER A 48 5.06 0.39 -4.50
CA SER A 48 4.14 -0.39 -5.34
C SER A 48 4.58 -1.86 -5.43
N VAL A 49 3.83 -2.67 -6.17
CA VAL A 49 4.21 -4.06 -6.49
C VAL A 49 5.62 -4.17 -7.10
N LYS A 50 6.08 -3.12 -7.80
CA LYS A 50 7.40 -3.08 -8.46
C LYS A 50 8.56 -2.94 -7.47
N ASP A 51 8.27 -2.50 -6.25
CA ASP A 51 9.25 -2.22 -5.21
C ASP A 51 9.44 -3.41 -4.26
N ILE A 52 8.75 -4.54 -4.53
CA ILE A 52 8.95 -5.79 -3.79
C ILE A 52 10.40 -6.26 -4.00
N PRO A 53 11.18 -6.46 -2.93
CA PRO A 53 12.61 -6.75 -3.05
C PRO A 53 12.84 -8.13 -3.69
N LYS A 54 14.04 -8.32 -4.25
CA LYS A 54 14.45 -9.62 -4.80
C LYS A 54 14.38 -10.70 -3.71
N GLY A 55 13.60 -11.75 -3.97
CA GLY A 55 13.33 -12.83 -3.01
C GLY A 55 12.14 -12.57 -2.09
N GLY A 56 11.53 -11.38 -2.15
CA GLY A 56 10.25 -11.07 -1.52
C GLY A 56 9.06 -11.63 -2.33
N GLN A 57 7.90 -11.65 -1.70
CA GLN A 57 6.64 -12.12 -2.29
C GLN A 57 5.55 -11.07 -2.14
N ASN A 58 4.72 -10.91 -3.16
CA ASN A 58 3.54 -10.03 -3.12
C ASN A 58 2.40 -10.69 -2.34
N VAL A 59 2.48 -10.71 -1.00
CA VAL A 59 1.49 -11.37 -0.13
C VAL A 59 1.05 -10.41 0.97
N GLY A 60 -0.22 -10.01 0.95
CA GLY A 60 -0.84 -9.15 1.97
C GLY A 60 -1.58 -9.94 3.05
N SER A 61 -2.14 -11.10 2.68
CA SER A 61 -2.82 -12.01 3.60
C SER A 61 -2.57 -13.45 3.20
N GLN A 62 -2.48 -14.33 4.19
CA GLN A 62 -2.37 -15.77 3.98
C GLN A 62 -3.47 -16.47 4.78
N THR A 63 -4.34 -17.17 4.07
CA THR A 63 -5.47 -17.87 4.64
C THR A 63 -5.42 -19.35 4.29
N LEU A 64 -6.34 -20.15 4.85
CA LEU A 64 -6.52 -21.56 4.47
C LEU A 64 -6.90 -21.73 2.99
N PHE A 65 -7.41 -20.69 2.33
CA PHE A 65 -7.85 -20.71 0.94
C PHE A 65 -6.80 -20.19 -0.05
N GLY A 66 -5.63 -19.76 0.44
CA GLY A 66 -4.55 -19.22 -0.38
C GLY A 66 -4.02 -17.88 0.11
N SER A 67 -3.15 -17.28 -0.70
CA SER A 67 -2.57 -15.96 -0.45
C SER A 67 -3.27 -14.89 -1.28
N GLU A 68 -3.54 -13.75 -0.66
CA GLU A 68 -4.00 -12.54 -1.34
C GLU A 68 -2.81 -11.59 -1.56
N PRO A 69 -2.75 -10.86 -2.68
CA PRO A 69 -1.65 -9.97 -2.98
C PRO A 69 -1.62 -8.76 -2.03
N LEU A 70 -0.41 -8.27 -1.72
CA LEU A 70 -0.23 -7.04 -0.93
C LEU A 70 -0.64 -5.82 -1.75
N PHE A 71 -0.21 -5.77 -3.01
CA PHE A 71 -0.60 -4.77 -3.99
C PHE A 71 -1.15 -5.45 -5.24
N ALA A 72 -2.24 -4.93 -5.81
CA ALA A 72 -2.67 -5.31 -7.14
C ALA A 72 -1.59 -4.98 -8.18
N ASP A 73 -1.42 -5.89 -9.13
CA ASP A 73 -0.42 -5.77 -10.20
C ASP A 73 -1.07 -5.26 -11.48
N ASP A 74 -1.48 -6.17 -12.38
CA ASP A 74 -2.12 -5.80 -13.64
C ASP A 74 -3.62 -5.54 -13.53
N ILE A 75 -4.29 -6.18 -12.56
CA ILE A 75 -5.74 -6.17 -12.41
C ILE A 75 -6.11 -5.91 -10.94
N THR A 76 -7.05 -4.99 -10.73
CA THR A 76 -7.79 -4.88 -9.47
C THR A 76 -9.05 -5.71 -9.57
N GLU A 77 -9.39 -6.46 -8.53
CA GLU A 77 -10.54 -7.38 -8.46
C GLU A 77 -11.71 -6.78 -7.68
N PHE A 78 -11.45 -5.81 -6.80
CA PHE A 78 -12.47 -5.11 -6.01
C PHE A 78 -12.11 -3.66 -5.68
N VAL A 79 -13.15 -2.87 -5.36
CA VAL A 79 -13.00 -1.51 -4.81
C VAL A 79 -12.40 -1.62 -3.42
N GLY A 80 -11.32 -0.90 -3.15
CA GLY A 80 -10.58 -1.00 -1.90
C GLY A 80 -9.38 -1.94 -1.97
N GLN A 81 -9.08 -2.55 -3.12
CA GLN A 81 -7.84 -3.33 -3.24
C GLN A 81 -6.63 -2.40 -3.23
N PRO A 82 -5.58 -2.67 -2.42
CA PRO A 82 -4.39 -1.83 -2.38
C PRO A 82 -3.63 -1.86 -3.71
N LEU A 83 -3.23 -0.69 -4.21
CA LEU A 83 -2.40 -0.48 -5.39
C LEU A 83 -0.94 -0.13 -5.02
N GLY A 84 -0.76 0.44 -3.83
CA GLY A 84 0.52 0.92 -3.32
C GLY A 84 0.37 1.52 -1.93
N LEU A 85 1.48 2.02 -1.40
CA LEU A 85 1.60 2.68 -0.10
C LEU A 85 2.35 4.00 -0.29
N VAL A 86 1.78 5.10 0.18
CA VAL A 86 2.47 6.40 0.30
C VAL A 86 2.92 6.64 1.73
#